data_AF-A0A227J5R6-F1
#
_entry.id   AF-A0A227J5R6-F1
#
_cell.length_a   1.000
_cell.length_b   1.000
_cell.length_c   1.000
_cell.angle_alpha   90.00
_cell.angle_beta   90.00
_cell.angle_gamma   90.00
#
_symmetry.space_group_name_H-M   'P 1'
#
loop_
_entity.id
_entity.type
_entity.pdbx_description
1 polymer ?
#
loop_
_entity_poly.entity_id
_entity_poly.type
_entity_poly.pdbx_seq_one_letter_code
_entity_poly.pdbx_strand_id
1 'polypeptide(L)'
;MDKPTLKNINLRIEKGEKIVIIGPSGSGKSTLGQCLNGLIPHAIKGETSGTLTIYGQDTAPFDMHQYTEQVGTVLQDTDSQFVGLSIGEDIAFALENQLTSNIDMY
;
A
#
# COMPACT_ATOMS: atom_id res chain seq x y z
N MET A 1 -23.72 -1.38 15.25
CA MET A 1 -22.60 -1.87 14.43
C MET A 1 -22.33 -0.82 13.37
N ASP A 2 -21.10 -0.31 13.30
CA ASP A 2 -20.74 0.71 12.33
C ASP A 2 -20.86 0.17 10.90
N LYS A 3 -21.36 1.01 9.99
CA LYS A 3 -21.50 0.64 8.58
C LYS A 3 -20.11 0.61 7.95
N PRO A 4 -19.72 -0.47 7.24
CA PRO A 4 -18.41 -0.50 6.61
C PRO A 4 -18.27 0.58 5.55
N THR A 5 -17.12 1.25 5.55
CA THR A 5 -16.81 2.44 4.74
C THR A 5 -16.81 2.15 3.24
N LEU A 6 -16.33 0.97 2.82
CA LEU A 6 -16.31 0.51 1.44
C LEU A 6 -17.39 -0.55 1.22
N LYS A 7 -18.09 -0.51 0.08
CA LYS A 7 -19.12 -1.49 -0.27
C LYS A 7 -19.09 -1.85 -1.75
N ASN A 8 -18.96 -3.15 -2.02
CA ASN A 8 -19.09 -3.79 -3.35
C ASN A 8 -18.33 -3.05 -4.47
N ILE A 9 -17.11 -2.59 -4.18
CA ILE A 9 -16.22 -1.97 -5.15
C ILE A 9 -15.69 -3.06 -6.08
N ASN A 10 -15.98 -2.94 -7.37
CA ASN A 10 -15.43 -3.80 -8.41
C ASN A 10 -14.54 -2.93 -9.29
N LEU A 11 -13.23 -3.01 -9.06
CA LEU A 11 -12.22 -2.23 -9.74
C LEU A 11 -11.18 -3.17 -10.34
N ARG A 12 -10.84 -2.92 -11.60
CA ARG A 12 -9.77 -3.61 -12.32
C ARG A 12 -8.87 -2.54 -12.94
N ILE A 13 -7.57 -2.64 -12.68
CA ILE A 13 -6.55 -1.73 -13.20
C ILE A 13 -5.57 -2.60 -13.99
N GLU A 14 -5.46 -2.32 -15.28
CA GLU A 14 -4.55 -3.05 -16.16
C GLU A 14 -3.11 -2.51 -16.04
N LYS A 15 -2.15 -3.35 -16.41
CA LYS A 15 -0.73 -2.97 -16.42
C LYS A 15 -0.52 -1.73 -17.30
N GLY A 16 0.04 -0.68 -16.71
CA GLY A 16 0.35 0.59 -17.39
C GLY A 16 -0.79 1.61 -17.35
N GLU A 17 -1.96 1.26 -16.82
CA GLU A 17 -3.02 2.24 -16.61
C GLU A 17 -2.66 3.24 -15.51
N LYS A 18 -3.09 4.48 -15.74
CA LYS A 18 -3.05 5.56 -14.76
C LYS A 18 -4.49 5.96 -14.49
N ILE A 19 -4.95 5.67 -13.28
CA ILE A 19 -6.32 5.99 -12.87
C ILE A 19 -6.32 7.09 -11.82
N VAL A 20 -7.47 7.75 -11.67
CA VAL A 20 -7.71 8.71 -10.59
C VAL A 20 -8.95 8.28 -9.82
N ILE A 21 -8.84 8.26 -8.49
CA ILE A 21 -9.97 7.98 -7.59
C ILE A 21 -10.34 9.29 -6.91
N ILE A 22 -11.50 9.84 -7.27
CA ILE A 22 -12.00 11.12 -6.76
C ILE A 22 -13.24 10.91 -5.90
N GLY A 23 -13.45 11.82 -4.96
CA GLY A 23 -14.61 11.79 -4.07
C GLY A 23 -14.43 12.73 -2.88
N PRO A 24 -15.52 13.14 -2.21
CA PRO A 24 -15.48 14.06 -1.07
C PRO A 24 -14.66 13.49 0.10
N SER A 25 -14.26 14.33 1.05
CA SER A 25 -13.61 13.86 2.28
C SER A 25 -14.51 12.82 2.99
N GLY A 26 -13.89 11.77 3.55
CA GLY A 26 -14.62 10.67 4.19
C GLY A 26 -15.24 9.63 3.25
N SER A 27 -15.13 9.79 1.92
CA SER A 27 -15.69 8.82 0.96
C SER A 27 -14.98 7.46 0.87
N GLY A 28 -13.99 7.19 1.73
CA GLY A 28 -13.26 5.92 1.78
C GLY A 28 -12.03 5.81 0.85
N LYS A 29 -11.59 6.89 0.19
CA LYS A 29 -10.41 6.85 -0.71
C LYS A 29 -9.14 6.34 -0.02
N SER A 30 -8.81 6.88 1.14
CA SER A 30 -7.65 6.46 1.92
C SER A 30 -7.81 5.01 2.41
N THR A 31 -9.02 4.61 2.80
CA THR A 31 -9.33 3.22 3.16
C THR A 31 -9.11 2.27 1.98
N LEU A 32 -9.51 2.64 0.76
CA LEU A 32 -9.25 1.85 -0.44
C LEU A 32 -7.73 1.72 -0.70
N GLY A 33 -6.98 2.82 -0.57
CA GLY A 33 -5.52 2.78 -0.67
C GLY A 33 -4.87 1.86 0.36
N GLN A 34 -5.35 1.90 1.61
CA GLN A 34 -4.89 1.04 2.70
C GLN A 34 -5.25 -0.45 2.49
N CYS A 35 -6.35 -0.75 1.81
CA CYS A 35 -6.63 -2.13 1.40
C CYS A 35 -5.69 -2.59 0.28
N LEU A 36 -5.43 -1.72 -0.71
CA LEU A 36 -4.59 -2.05 -1.87
C LEU A 36 -3.12 -2.29 -1.48
N ASN A 37 -2.59 -1.55 -0.50
CA ASN A 37 -1.21 -1.70 -0.03
C ASN A 37 -1.05 -2.69 1.15
N GLY A 38 -2.13 -3.40 1.52
CA GLY A 38 -2.09 -4.42 2.57
C GLY A 38 -2.13 -3.89 4.01
N LEU A 39 -2.14 -2.58 4.25
CA LEU A 39 -2.26 -2.05 5.63
C LEU A 39 -3.53 -2.54 6.33
N ILE A 40 -4.65 -2.63 5.61
CA ILE A 40 -5.85 -3.33 6.06
C ILE A 40 -5.89 -4.70 5.35
N PRO A 41 -5.99 -5.84 6.07
CA PRO A 41 -6.23 -5.97 7.51
C PRO A 41 -4.96 -6.17 8.37
N HIS A 42 -3.76 -6.15 7.78
CA HIS A 42 -2.55 -6.66 8.45
C HIS A 42 -2.02 -5.76 9.58
N ALA A 43 -1.98 -4.44 9.37
CA ALA A 43 -1.52 -3.47 10.37
C ALA A 43 -2.68 -2.74 11.07
N ILE A 44 -3.75 -2.48 10.32
CA ILE A 44 -4.97 -1.83 10.78
C ILE A 44 -6.07 -2.89 10.81
N LYS A 45 -6.57 -3.18 12.02
CA LYS A 45 -7.66 -4.14 12.21
C LYS A 45 -8.92 -3.67 11.48
N GLY A 46 -9.54 -4.58 10.73
CA GLY A 46 -10.81 -4.35 10.05
C GLY A 46 -11.40 -5.65 9.54
N GLU A 47 -12.72 -5.69 9.38
CA GLU A 47 -13.39 -6.80 8.71
C GLU A 47 -13.36 -6.58 7.20
N THR A 48 -12.80 -7.54 6.47
CA THR A 48 -12.70 -7.51 5.00
C THR A 48 -13.44 -8.70 4.41
N SER A 49 -14.09 -8.48 3.26
CA SER A 49 -14.72 -9.54 2.48
C SER A 49 -14.56 -9.24 0.99
N GLY A 50 -14.60 -10.28 0.16
CA GLY A 50 -14.26 -10.19 -1.26
C GLY A 50 -12.84 -10.68 -1.53
N THR A 51 -12.32 -10.39 -2.73
CA THR A 51 -11.02 -10.85 -3.21
C THR A 51 -10.21 -9.68 -3.76
N LEU A 52 -8.94 -9.61 -3.40
CA LEU A 52 -7.97 -8.70 -3.99
C LEU A 52 -6.91 -9.53 -4.70
N THR A 53 -6.60 -9.16 -5.93
CA THR A 53 -5.48 -9.77 -6.67
C THR A 53 -4.55 -8.69 -7.16
N ILE A 54 -3.25 -8.92 -7.03
CA ILE A 54 -2.20 -8.03 -7.52
C ILE A 54 -1.37 -8.84 -8.51
N TYR A 55 -1.21 -8.32 -9.73
CA TYR A 55 -0.58 -9.04 -10.85
C TYR A 55 -1.11 -10.47 -11.07
N GLY A 56 -2.40 -10.69 -10.81
CA GLY A 56 -3.06 -11.99 -10.95
C GLY A 56 -2.85 -12.97 -9.80
N GLN A 57 -2.12 -12.58 -8.75
CA GLN A 57 -1.93 -13.37 -7.54
C GLN A 57 -2.96 -12.99 -6.48
N ASP A 58 -3.60 -13.98 -5.85
CA ASP A 58 -4.46 -13.75 -4.68
C ASP A 58 -3.61 -13.24 -3.50
N THR A 59 -4.05 -12.15 -2.88
CA THR A 59 -3.33 -11.52 -1.79
C THR A 59 -3.79 -12.00 -0.40
N ALA A 60 -4.82 -12.84 -0.30
CA ALA A 60 -5.23 -13.45 0.96
C ALA A 60 -4.09 -14.18 1.72
N PRO A 61 -3.16 -14.91 1.07
CA PRO A 61 -2.03 -15.54 1.74
C PRO A 61 -0.81 -14.62 1.88
N PHE A 62 -0.84 -13.39 1.36
CA PHE A 62 0.33 -12.51 1.40
C PHE A 62 0.63 -12.06 2.82
N ASP A 63 1.91 -12.02 3.18
CA ASP A 63 2.38 -11.23 4.31
C ASP A 63 2.72 -9.78 3.90
N MET A 64 3.07 -8.95 4.87
CA MET A 64 3.42 -7.54 4.60
C MET A 64 4.64 -7.39 3.69
N HIS A 65 5.61 -8.30 3.77
CA HIS A 65 6.81 -8.24 2.93
C HIS A 65 6.43 -8.42 1.46
N GLN A 66 5.61 -9.42 1.16
CA GLN A 66 5.10 -9.67 -0.20
C GLN A 66 4.28 -8.50 -0.76
N TYR A 67 3.52 -7.78 0.09
CA TYR A 67 2.86 -6.54 -0.34
C TYR A 67 3.86 -5.45 -0.70
N THR A 68 4.88 -5.22 0.14
CA THR A 68 5.86 -4.15 -0.08
C THR A 68 6.72 -4.33 -1.33
N GLU A 69 6.92 -5.57 -1.78
CA GLU A 69 7.60 -5.86 -3.06
C GLU A 69 6.77 -5.47 -4.29
N GLN A 70 5.43 -5.42 -4.16
CA GLN A 70 4.52 -5.23 -5.28
C GLN A 70 3.83 -3.86 -5.32
N VAL A 71 3.64 -3.23 -4.15
CA VAL A 71 2.87 -1.99 -4.00
C VAL A 71 3.67 -0.96 -3.20
N GLY A 72 4.04 0.13 -3.86
CA GLY A 72 4.55 1.34 -3.22
C GLY A 72 3.43 2.34 -2.93
N THR A 73 3.55 3.09 -1.83
CA THR A 73 2.61 4.18 -1.49
C THR A 73 3.39 5.46 -1.21
N VAL A 74 2.88 6.58 -1.72
CA VAL A 74 3.30 7.92 -1.29
C VAL A 74 2.15 8.51 -0.49
N LEU A 75 2.43 8.93 0.74
CA LEU A 75 1.46 9.42 1.70
C LEU A 75 1.09 10.89 1.43
N GLN A 76 -0.06 11.29 1.98
CA GLN A 76 -0.56 12.66 1.82
C GLN A 76 0.25 13.67 2.63
N ASP A 77 0.66 13.27 3.84
CA ASP A 77 1.54 14.06 4.69
C ASP A 77 2.98 13.64 4.39
N THR A 78 3.70 14.53 3.73
CA THR A 78 5.07 14.29 3.29
C THR A 78 6.05 14.28 4.46
N ASP A 79 5.78 15.06 5.51
CA ASP A 79 6.71 15.26 6.62
C ASP A 79 6.76 14.02 7.52
N SER A 80 5.64 13.27 7.62
CA SER A 80 5.58 12.02 8.36
C SER A 80 6.10 10.80 7.60
N GLN A 81 6.56 10.95 6.35
CA GLN A 81 7.04 9.84 5.54
C GLN A 81 8.56 9.63 5.64
N PHE A 82 9.33 10.65 6.02
CA PHE A 82 10.79 10.57 6.11
C PHE A 82 11.24 9.83 7.37
N VAL A 83 12.19 8.92 7.21
CA VAL A 83 12.80 8.13 8.29
C VAL A 83 14.29 8.45 8.42
N GLY A 84 14.98 8.70 7.30
CA GLY A 84 16.41 9.01 7.26
C GLY A 84 16.72 10.46 7.68
N LEU A 85 17.97 10.71 8.09
CA LEU A 85 18.48 12.05 8.40
C LEU A 85 19.04 12.75 7.14
N SER A 86 19.25 11.99 6.07
CA SER A 86 19.63 12.50 4.75
C SER A 86 18.79 11.86 3.63
N ILE A 87 18.80 12.50 2.45
CA ILE A 87 18.12 11.96 1.25
C ILE A 87 18.65 10.57 0.89
N GLY A 88 19.96 10.36 1.01
CA GLY A 88 20.59 9.07 0.70
C GLY A 88 20.12 7.97 1.66
N GLU A 89 20.04 8.28 2.94
CA GLU A 89 19.54 7.33 3.97
C GLU A 89 18.06 6.99 3.74
N ASP A 90 17.23 7.96 3.37
CA ASP A 90 15.81 7.72 3.13
C ASP A 90 15.56 6.83 1.91
N ILE A 91 16.33 7.01 0.84
CA ILE A 91 16.31 6.13 -0.35
C ILE A 91 16.84 4.73 0.00
N ALA A 92 17.93 4.65 0.77
CA ALA A 92 18.55 3.39 1.16
C ALA A 92 17.66 2.55 2.09
N PHE A 93 16.80 3.18 2.90
CA PHE A 93 15.94 2.49 3.86
C PHE A 93 15.10 1.34 3.24
N ALA A 94 14.57 1.53 2.04
CA ALA A 94 13.84 0.48 1.34
C ALA A 94 14.74 -0.71 0.96
N LEU A 95 15.98 -0.44 0.54
CA LEU A 95 16.98 -1.45 0.17
C LEU A 95 17.52 -2.19 1.39
N GLU A 96 17.70 -1.50 2.52
CA GLU A 96 18.12 -2.07 3.79
C GLU A 96 17.09 -3.10 4.31
N ASN A 97 15.79 -2.79 4.18
CA ASN A 97 14.71 -3.73 4.52
C ASN A 97 14.72 -5.00 3.65
N GLN A 98 15.31 -4.91 2.46
CA GLN A 98 15.51 -6.04 1.53
C GLN A 98 16.85 -6.75 1.76
N LEU A 99 17.59 -6.39 2.83
CA LEU A 99 18.92 -6.93 3.15
C LEU A 99 19.94 -6.72 2.01
N THR A 100 19.78 -5.64 1.24
CA THR A 100 20.76 -5.25 0.23
C THR A 100 22.08 -4.90 0.92
N SER A 101 23.22 -5.28 0.32
CA SER A 101 24.51 -4.96 0.91
C SER A 101 24.86 -3.48 0.68
N ASN A 102 25.63 -2.87 1.59
CA ASN A 102 26.08 -1.48 1.41
C ASN A 102 26.87 -1.29 0.11
N ILE A 103 27.56 -2.32 -0.39
CA ILE A 103 28.32 -2.25 -1.64
C ILE A 103 27.38 -2.13 -2.84
N ASP A 104 26.18 -2.70 -2.77
CA ASP A 104 25.19 -2.69 -3.85
C ASP A 104 24.26 -1.47 -3.80
N MET A 105 24.30 -0.69 -2.72
CA MET A 105 23.53 0.56 -2.58
C MET A 105 24.22 1.79 -3.19
N TYR A 106 25.52 1.72 -3.45
CA TYR A 106 26.34 2.83 -3.95
C TYR A 106 26.86 2.59 -5.38
#